data_AF-A0A378B598-F1
#
_entry.id   AF-A0A378B598-F1
#
_cell.length_a   1.000
_cell.length_b   1.000
_cell.length_c   1.000
_cell.angle_alpha   90.00
_cell.angle_beta   90.00
_cell.angle_gamma   90.00
#
_symmetry.space_group_name_H-M   'P 1'
#
loop_
_entity.id
_entity.type
_entity.pdbx_description
1 polymer ?
#
loop_
_entity_poly.entity_id
_entity_poly.type
_entity_poly.pdbx_seq_one_letter_code
_entity_poly.pdbx_strand_id
1 'polypeptide(L)' 'MLLALIGIWYNNFFGAETEAILPYDQYMHRFAAYFQQGNMESNGKYVDRNGHAVDYQTGPIIWG' A
#
# COMPACT_ATOMS: atom_id res chain seq x y z
N MET A 1 4.98 -10.52 -6.95
CA MET A 1 6.27 -10.42 -6.21
C MET A 1 7.04 -9.15 -6.56
N LEU A 2 7.34 -8.88 -7.85
CA LEU A 2 8.09 -7.67 -8.24
C LEU A 2 7.39 -6.36 -7.82
N LEU A 3 6.07 -6.28 -7.99
CA LEU A 3 5.26 -5.11 -7.62
C LEU A 3 5.38 -4.77 -6.12
N ALA A 4 5.40 -5.78 -5.25
CA ALA A 4 5.55 -5.57 -3.81
C ALA A 4 6.93 -5.00 -3.46
N LEU A 5 8.00 -5.47 -4.12
CA LEU A 5 9.35 -4.95 -3.90
C LEU A 5 9.50 -3.50 -4.39
N ILE A 6 8.85 -3.15 -5.50
CA ILE A 6 8.80 -1.77 -6.01
C ILE A 6 8.06 -0.85 -5.02
N GLY A 7 6.95 -1.32 -4.45
CA GLY A 7 6.22 -0.59 -3.41
C GLY A 7 7.09 -0.31 -2.18
N ILE A 8 7.79 -1.33 -1.66
CA ILE A 8 8.73 -1.18 -0.53
C ILE A 8 9.86 -0.21 -0.88
N TRP A 9 10.38 -0.27 -2.11
CA TRP A 9 11.45 0.63 -2.55
C TRP A 9 11.00 2.11 -2.51
N TYR A 10 9.85 2.42 -3.10
CA TYR A 10 9.35 3.80 -3.12
C TYR A 10 8.90 4.28 -1.75
N ASN A 11 8.26 3.41 -0.95
CA ASN A 11 7.75 3.78 0.36
C ASN A 11 8.90 3.98 1.37
N ASN A 12 9.77 2.97 1.55
CA ASN A 12 10.78 3.00 2.61
C ASN A 12 12.05 3.78 2.24
N PHE A 13 12.41 3.90 0.95
CA PHE A 13 13.63 4.60 0.53
C PHE A 13 13.37 5.99 -0.09
N PHE A 14 12.24 6.18 -0.77
CA PHE A 14 11.89 7.46 -1.38
C PHE A 14 10.85 8.26 -0.59
N GLY A 15 10.30 7.70 0.51
CA GLY A 15 9.30 8.38 1.34
C GLY A 15 7.97 8.62 0.62
N ALA A 16 7.67 7.83 -0.42
CA ALA A 16 6.39 7.93 -1.13
C ALA A 16 5.28 7.30 -0.29
N GLU A 17 4.56 8.15 0.44
CA GLU A 17 3.51 7.72 1.38
C GLU A 17 2.21 7.27 0.69
N THR A 18 2.05 7.55 -0.61
CA THR A 18 0.82 7.31 -1.36
C THR A 18 1.06 6.51 -2.63
N GLU A 19 0.15 5.60 -2.96
CA GLU A 19 0.15 4.81 -4.20
C GLU A 19 -1.16 5.04 -4.97
N ALA A 20 -1.04 5.43 -6.24
CA ALA A 20 -2.20 5.70 -7.11
C ALA A 20 -2.51 4.49 -8.00
N ILE A 21 -3.76 4.02 -8.01
CA ILE A 21 -4.23 2.95 -8.90
C ILE A 21 -5.14 3.54 -9.96
N LEU A 22 -4.65 3.63 -11.20
CA LEU A 22 -5.36 4.25 -12.32
C LEU A 22 -5.72 3.19 -13.38
N PRO A 23 -6.87 2.51 -13.26
CA PRO A 23 -7.31 1.59 -14.29
C PRO A 23 -7.79 2.37 -15.52
N TYR A 24 -7.17 2.11 -16.68
CA TYR A 24 -7.56 2.71 -17.97
C TYR A 24 -8.80 2.06 -18.62
N ASP A 25 -9.58 1.29 -17.84
CA ASP A 25 -10.80 0.61 -18.26
C ASP A 25 -11.96 1.01 -17.33
N GLN A 26 -13.04 1.52 -17.92
CA GLN A 26 -14.23 2.00 -17.20
C GLN A 26 -14.92 0.90 -16.37
N TYR A 27 -14.80 -0.37 -16.79
CA TYR A 27 -15.35 -1.51 -16.04
C TYR A 27 -14.57 -1.81 -14.75
N MET A 28 -13.34 -1.28 -14.61
CA MET A 28 -12.48 -1.49 -13.45
C MET A 28 -12.57 -0.36 -12.40
N HIS A 29 -13.55 0.54 -12.48
CA HIS A 29 -13.68 1.66 -11.54
C HIS A 29 -13.82 1.25 -10.05
N ARG A 30 -14.25 0.01 -9.74
CA ARG A 30 -14.30 -0.52 -8.36
C ARG A 30 -13.05 -1.29 -7.93
N PHE A 31 -12.14 -1.55 -8.86
CA PHE A 31 -10.92 -2.29 -8.58
C PHE A 31 -10.06 -1.54 -7.56
N ALA A 32 -9.94 -0.21 -7.72
CA ALA A 32 -9.20 0.63 -6.79
C ALA A 32 -9.78 0.60 -5.38
N ALA A 33 -11.11 0.69 -5.22
CA ALA A 33 -11.78 0.61 -3.92
C ALA A 33 -11.59 -0.76 -3.23
N TYR A 34 -11.65 -1.86 -3.98
CA TYR A 34 -11.40 -3.21 -3.42
C TYR A 34 -9.94 -3.36 -2.96
N PHE A 35 -9.00 -2.85 -3.76
CA PHE A 35 -7.58 -2.94 -3.46
C PHE A 35 -7.17 -2.00 -2.30
N GLN A 36 -7.85 -0.87 -2.16
CA GLN A 36 -7.69 0.06 -1.05
C GLN A 36 -7.97 -0.63 0.29
N GLN A 37 -9.12 -1.31 0.40
CA GLN A 37 -9.43 -2.09 1.60
C GLN A 37 -8.40 -3.20 1.83
N GLY A 38 -8.09 -4.00 0.79
CA GLY A 38 -7.17 -5.12 0.92
C GLY A 38 -5.77 -4.72 1.38
N ASN A 39 -5.22 -3.62 0.88
CA ASN A 39 -3.88 -3.16 1.25
C ASN A 39 -3.87 -2.41 2.59
N MET A 40 -4.74 -1.39 2.74
CA MET A 40 -4.70 -0.53 3.93
C MET A 40 -5.14 -1.28 5.20
N GLU A 41 -6.12 -2.18 5.12
CA GLU A 41 -6.57 -2.95 6.29
C GLU A 41 -5.54 -4.01 6.72
N SER A 42 -4.81 -4.59 5.74
CA SER A 42 -3.80 -5.61 5.99
C SER A 42 -2.48 -5.01 6.48
N ASN A 43 -2.00 -3.95 5.80
CA ASN A 43 -0.64 -3.42 5.96
C ASN A 43 -0.58 -2.10 6.72
N GLY A 44 -1.70 -1.43 6.99
CA GLY A 44 -1.78 -0.23 7.83
C GLY A 44 -1.61 -0.55 9.32
N LYS A 45 -0.51 -1.22 9.68
CA LYS A 45 -0.17 -1.68 11.03
C LYS A 45 1.08 -0.98 11.51
N TYR A 46 1.19 -0.74 12.80
CA TYR A 46 2.36 -0.10 13.41
C TYR A 46 3.08 -1.02 14.40
N VAL A 47 2.72 -2.31 14.44
CA VAL A 47 3.31 -3.33 15.33
C VAL A 47 3.79 -4.50 14.47
N ASP A 48 5.03 -4.95 14.70
CA ASP A 48 5.61 -6.10 14.02
C ASP A 48 5.05 -7.44 14.54
N ARG A 49 5.47 -8.55 13.93
CA ARG A 49 5.02 -9.89 14.34
C ARG A 49 5.55 -10.32 15.71
N ASN A 50 6.53 -9.61 16.27
CA ASN A 50 7.13 -9.86 17.58
C ASN A 50 6.50 -8.99 18.68
N GLY A 51 5.56 -8.10 18.34
CA GLY A 51 4.88 -7.21 19.29
C GLY A 51 5.58 -5.86 19.52
N HIS A 52 6.62 -5.53 18.75
CA HIS A 52 7.32 -4.26 18.86
C HIS A 52 6.70 -3.22 17.92
N ALA A 53 6.66 -1.96 18.36
CA ALA A 53 6.28 -0.86 17.48
C ALA A 53 7.34 -0.68 16.38
N VAL A 54 6.89 -0.50 15.14
CA VAL A 54 7.79 -0.22 14.01
C VAL A 54 7.93 1.29 13.81
N ASP A 55 9.14 1.72 13.44
CA ASP A 55 9.51 3.13 13.17
C ASP A 55 9.59 3.46 11.67
N TYR A 56 9.28 2.47 10.82
CA TYR A 56 9.25 2.60 9.37
C TYR A 56 7.81 2.53 8.84
N GLN A 57 7.56 3.10 7.65
CA GLN A 57 6.27 3.01 6.99
C GLN A 57 5.96 1.56 6.57
N THR A 58 4.71 1.14 6.82
CA THR A 58 4.23 -0.23 6.61
C THR A 58 3.26 -0.36 5.44
N GLY A 59 2.21 0.45 5.43
CA GLY A 59 1.20 0.48 4.38
C GLY A 59 1.10 1.87 3.76
N PRO A 60 1.26 2.01 2.43
CA PRO A 60 1.01 3.28 1.76
C PRO A 60 -0.50 3.58 1.70
N ILE A 61 -0.84 4.87 1.59
CA ILE A 61 -2.22 5.31 1.36
C ILE A 61 -2.57 5.06 -0.12
N ILE A 62 -3.52 4.16 -0.36
CA ILE A 62 -4.00 3.87 -1.72
C ILE A 62 -5.17 4.80 -2.07
N TRP A 63 -5.11 5.38 -3.27
CA TRP A 63 -6.19 6.20 -3.84
C TRP A 63 -6.31 6.00 -5.36
N GLY A 64 -7.50 6.22 -5.91
CA GLY A 64 -7.81 5.98 -7.33
C GLY A 64 -9.28 5.64 -7.56
#